data_AF-A0A7J0AGG2-F1
#
_entry.id   AF-A0A7J0AGG2-F1
#
_cell.length_a   1.000
_cell.length_b   1.000
_cell.length_c   1.000
_cell.angle_alpha   90.00
_cell.angle_beta   90.00
_cell.angle_gamma   90.00
#
_symmetry.space_group_name_H-M   'P 1'
#
loop_
_entity.id
_entity.type
_entity.pdbx_description
1 polymer ?
#
loop_
_entity_poly.entity_id
_entity_poly.type
_entity_poly.pdbx_seq_one_letter_code
_entity_poly.pdbx_strand_id
1 'polypeptide(L)'
;MDYQIIIDYSIGLCGYTKQYVRNALSEFKDKHVDVKITSLGGDLDHALDIRQQFVDHGDITAYLSGFVASSATVIAMGAKRIVMSKYAFFLVHKCSNFIDAWGSYNADEMQSLIDDLTANKKENDKIDVVLANLYAKRCKKPISEILGILKDARWLTASEALELGFVDEVVDDPLIEPEGKEAEVIVARFAAIGLPTIGLENAIKNQEPPKNLLNRIVDSVFKPKNAEQKQKKESKTMEKLNLKTISSLLKRDEFTPDENGCVTTTANDLVTLNNHIETLESSLNDKSQEVSELSSKIDDLNAQIDAMKKAPGDTTNEIEDDAGDTSFSVTDLYNSVKDCY
;
A
#
# COMPACT_ATOMS: atom_id res chain seq x y z
N MET A 1 6.64 -23.02 14.03
CA MET A 1 5.68 -23.88 13.30
C MET A 1 6.29 -24.27 11.98
N ASP A 2 6.04 -25.49 11.51
CA ASP A 2 6.46 -25.96 10.19
C ASP A 2 5.24 -25.97 9.27
N TYR A 3 5.27 -25.17 8.20
CA TYR A 3 4.14 -25.00 7.28
C TYR A 3 4.39 -25.81 6.02
N GLN A 4 3.45 -26.66 5.62
CA GLN A 4 3.62 -27.50 4.43
C GLN A 4 3.45 -26.70 3.13
N ILE A 5 2.65 -25.63 3.16
CA ILE A 5 2.48 -24.72 2.03
C ILE A 5 2.62 -23.29 2.54
N ILE A 6 3.36 -22.47 1.80
CA ILE A 6 3.53 -21.04 2.05
C ILE A 6 3.05 -20.30 0.80
N ILE A 7 2.13 -19.34 0.97
CA ILE A 7 1.64 -18.43 -0.07
C ILE A 7 2.02 -17.02 0.37
N ASP A 8 3.19 -16.55 -0.07
CA ASP A 8 3.82 -15.29 0.37
C ASP A 8 4.05 -14.26 -0.74
N TYR A 9 3.43 -14.48 -1.90
CA TYR A 9 3.52 -13.61 -3.07
C TYR A 9 2.19 -13.56 -3.83
N SER A 10 2.18 -12.95 -5.02
CA SER A 10 0.97 -12.78 -5.82
C SER A 10 0.29 -14.10 -6.18
N ILE A 11 -1.04 -14.10 -6.22
CA ILE A 11 -1.85 -15.22 -6.71
C ILE A 11 -2.04 -15.08 -8.21
N GLY A 12 -1.81 -16.16 -8.96
CA GLY A 12 -1.87 -16.14 -10.42
C GLY A 12 -0.55 -16.52 -11.07
N LEU A 13 -0.43 -16.21 -12.37
CA LEU A 13 0.67 -16.68 -13.22
C LEU A 13 2.06 -16.25 -12.75
N CYS A 14 2.17 -15.09 -12.09
CA CYS A 14 3.43 -14.55 -11.59
C CYS A 14 3.78 -14.98 -10.15
N GLY A 15 3.05 -15.95 -9.59
CA GLY A 15 3.31 -16.47 -8.26
C GLY A 15 2.60 -17.80 -8.00
N TYR A 16 1.66 -17.81 -7.06
CA TYR A 16 0.98 -19.02 -6.62
C TYR A 16 -0.21 -19.35 -7.52
N THR A 17 -0.03 -20.34 -8.38
CA THR A 17 -1.08 -20.80 -9.29
C THR A 17 -1.96 -21.89 -8.68
N LYS A 18 -3.20 -22.03 -9.16
CA LYS A 18 -4.06 -23.18 -8.83
C LYS A 18 -3.41 -24.53 -9.13
N GLN A 19 -2.57 -24.58 -10.16
CA GLN A 19 -1.77 -25.74 -10.52
C GLN A 19 -0.67 -26.05 -9.50
N TYR A 20 0.04 -25.03 -9.02
CA TYR A 20 1.07 -25.17 -7.99
C TYR A 20 0.46 -25.74 -6.70
N VAL A 21 -0.61 -25.12 -6.20
CA VAL A 21 -1.24 -25.53 -4.94
C VAL A 21 -1.82 -26.94 -5.05
N ARG A 22 -2.44 -27.28 -6.19
CA ARG A 22 -2.95 -28.64 -6.45
C ARG A 22 -1.86 -29.70 -6.34
N ASN A 23 -0.69 -29.41 -6.91
CA ASN A 23 0.45 -30.34 -6.85
C ASN A 23 0.98 -30.46 -5.42
N ALA A 24 1.14 -29.35 -4.71
CA ALA A 24 1.59 -29.36 -3.32
C ALA A 24 0.63 -30.17 -2.41
N LEU A 25 -0.69 -29.93 -2.52
CA LEU A 25 -1.69 -30.66 -1.73
C LEU A 25 -1.75 -32.16 -2.05
N SER A 26 -1.36 -32.57 -3.27
CA SER A 26 -1.39 -33.99 -3.65
C SER A 26 -0.45 -34.87 -2.81
N GLU A 27 0.58 -34.29 -2.22
CA GLU A 27 1.54 -34.99 -1.34
C GLU A 27 0.99 -35.23 0.07
N PHE A 28 -0.11 -34.55 0.44
CA PHE A 28 -0.68 -34.54 1.78
C PHE A 28 -2.10 -35.11 1.85
N LYS A 29 -2.49 -35.94 0.89
CA LYS A 29 -3.80 -36.60 0.90
C LYS A 29 -4.07 -37.29 2.24
N ASP A 30 -5.27 -37.05 2.78
CA ASP A 30 -5.77 -37.59 4.06
C ASP A 30 -4.93 -37.19 5.29
N LYS A 31 -4.08 -36.15 5.19
CA LYS A 31 -3.29 -35.59 6.30
C LYS A 31 -3.71 -34.16 6.58
N HIS A 32 -3.40 -33.69 7.79
CA HIS A 32 -3.52 -32.28 8.11
C HIS A 32 -2.51 -31.45 7.31
N VAL A 33 -2.92 -30.25 6.87
CA VAL A 33 -2.03 -29.28 6.19
C VAL A 33 -2.17 -27.91 6.84
N ASP A 34 -1.05 -27.41 7.35
CA ASP A 34 -0.87 -26.04 7.80
C ASP A 34 -0.35 -25.18 6.63
N VAL A 35 -1.13 -24.16 6.26
CA VAL A 35 -0.81 -23.25 5.17
C VAL A 35 -0.55 -21.86 5.72
N LYS A 36 0.64 -21.30 5.50
CA LYS A 36 0.91 -19.89 5.79
C LYS A 36 0.49 -19.02 4.61
N ILE A 37 -0.25 -17.95 4.88
CA ILE A 37 -0.68 -16.97 3.87
C ILE A 37 -0.24 -15.57 4.30
N THR A 38 0.53 -14.92 3.44
CA THR A 38 0.98 -13.53 3.57
C THR A 38 1.04 -12.90 2.17
N SER A 39 -0.13 -12.57 1.64
CA SER A 39 -0.26 -12.16 0.24
C SER A 39 -1.29 -11.05 0.08
N LEU A 40 -0.97 -10.09 -0.79
CA LEU A 40 -1.85 -8.98 -1.14
C LEU A 40 -2.92 -9.36 -2.18
N GLY A 41 -2.89 -10.60 -2.68
CA GLY A 41 -3.86 -11.12 -3.64
C GLY A 41 -3.32 -11.22 -5.07
N GLY A 42 -4.21 -11.05 -6.04
CA GLY A 42 -3.98 -11.30 -7.45
C GLY A 42 -5.21 -11.92 -8.12
N ASP A 43 -4.98 -12.84 -9.05
CA ASP A 43 -6.01 -13.44 -9.90
C ASP A 43 -7.13 -14.16 -9.10
N LEU A 44 -8.38 -13.74 -9.32
CA LEU A 44 -9.53 -14.25 -8.59
C LEU A 44 -9.95 -15.67 -9.01
N ASP A 45 -9.80 -16.04 -10.28
CA ASP A 45 -10.11 -17.40 -10.76
C ASP A 45 -9.18 -18.41 -10.08
N HIS A 46 -7.88 -18.10 -10.05
CA HIS A 46 -6.90 -18.90 -9.32
C HIS A 46 -7.26 -19.04 -7.83
N ALA A 47 -7.64 -17.95 -7.17
CA ALA A 47 -8.00 -17.98 -5.76
C ALA A 47 -9.28 -18.79 -5.48
N LEU A 48 -10.32 -18.67 -6.31
CA LEU A 48 -11.57 -19.43 -6.16
C LEU A 48 -11.32 -20.93 -6.33
N ASP A 49 -10.48 -21.32 -7.29
CA ASP A 49 -10.11 -22.71 -7.49
C ASP A 49 -9.26 -23.25 -6.33
N ILE A 50 -8.23 -22.52 -5.90
CA ILE A 50 -7.41 -22.90 -4.73
C ILE A 50 -8.28 -23.03 -3.47
N ARG A 51 -9.22 -22.10 -3.26
CA ARG A 51 -10.20 -22.18 -2.19
C ARG A 51 -11.00 -23.48 -2.27
N GLN A 52 -11.46 -23.86 -3.46
CA GLN A 52 -12.21 -25.11 -3.63
C GLN A 52 -11.33 -26.34 -3.35
N GLN A 53 -10.06 -26.33 -3.79
CA GLN A 53 -9.10 -27.38 -3.43
C GLN A 53 -8.93 -27.50 -1.90
N PHE A 54 -8.94 -26.39 -1.17
CA PHE A 54 -8.87 -26.42 0.30
C PHE A 54 -10.12 -27.06 0.91
N VAL A 55 -11.30 -26.73 0.37
CA VAL A 55 -12.57 -27.34 0.79
C VAL A 55 -12.59 -28.83 0.49
N ASP A 56 -12.14 -29.24 -0.69
CA ASP A 56 -12.12 -30.64 -1.13
C ASP A 56 -11.11 -31.47 -0.31
N HIS A 57 -9.99 -30.86 0.09
CA HIS A 57 -9.03 -31.47 1.01
C HIS A 57 -9.61 -31.63 2.43
N GLY A 58 -10.40 -30.66 2.89
CA GLY A 58 -11.23 -30.78 4.09
C GLY A 58 -10.52 -30.59 5.44
N ASP A 59 -9.20 -30.79 5.52
CA ASP A 59 -8.44 -30.61 6.78
C ASP A 59 -7.23 -29.68 6.63
N ILE A 60 -7.53 -28.40 6.40
CA ILE A 60 -6.52 -27.34 6.26
C ILE A 60 -6.68 -26.28 7.36
N THR A 61 -5.57 -25.88 7.98
CA THR A 61 -5.48 -24.67 8.81
C THR A 61 -4.72 -23.59 8.06
N ALA A 62 -5.34 -22.43 7.84
CA ALA A 62 -4.70 -21.26 7.26
C ALA A 62 -4.15 -20.35 8.37
N TYR A 63 -2.87 -19.99 8.29
CA TYR A 63 -2.18 -19.08 9.20
C TYR A 63 -1.89 -17.77 8.49
N LEU A 64 -2.61 -16.72 8.87
CA LEU A 64 -2.50 -15.37 8.29
C LEU A 64 -1.46 -14.56 9.05
N SER A 65 -0.51 -13.97 8.33
CA SER A 65 0.55 -13.13 8.90
C SER A 65 0.91 -11.99 7.96
N GLY A 66 1.47 -10.90 8.51
CA GLY A 66 1.76 -9.69 7.73
C GLY A 66 0.49 -9.08 7.15
N PHE A 67 0.52 -8.68 5.88
CA PHE A 67 -0.66 -8.16 5.18
C PHE A 67 -1.31 -9.24 4.31
N VAL A 68 -2.59 -9.51 4.55
CA VAL A 68 -3.38 -10.46 3.79
C VAL A 68 -4.59 -9.75 3.19
N ALA A 69 -4.65 -9.67 1.86
CA ALA A 69 -5.67 -8.89 1.17
C ALA A 69 -6.30 -9.62 -0.01
N SER A 70 -7.46 -9.11 -0.42
CA SER A 70 -8.05 -9.41 -1.72
C SER A 70 -8.23 -10.93 -1.93
N SER A 71 -7.86 -11.46 -3.08
CA SER A 71 -8.03 -12.88 -3.42
C SER A 71 -7.27 -13.85 -2.50
N ALA A 72 -6.28 -13.40 -1.72
CA ALA A 72 -5.67 -14.25 -0.68
C ALA A 72 -6.64 -14.54 0.47
N THR A 73 -7.50 -13.58 0.81
CA THR A 73 -8.56 -13.80 1.79
C THR A 73 -9.63 -14.76 1.26
N VAL A 74 -9.89 -14.78 -0.05
CA VAL A 74 -10.77 -15.78 -0.71
C VAL A 74 -10.21 -17.19 -0.53
N ILE A 75 -8.91 -17.39 -0.72
CA ILE A 75 -8.25 -18.69 -0.48
C ILE A 75 -8.46 -19.14 0.97
N ALA A 76 -8.18 -18.25 1.92
CA ALA A 76 -8.32 -18.55 3.35
C ALA A 76 -9.74 -19.02 3.71
N MET A 77 -10.79 -18.50 3.04
CA MET A 77 -12.17 -18.93 3.25
C MET A 77 -12.43 -20.40 2.90
N GLY A 78 -11.51 -21.08 2.22
CA GLY A 78 -11.60 -22.52 1.93
C GLY A 78 -11.04 -23.40 3.05
N ALA A 79 -10.23 -22.85 3.95
CA ALA A 79 -9.64 -23.59 5.05
C ALA A 79 -10.70 -24.00 6.08
N LYS A 80 -10.48 -25.13 6.76
CA LYS A 80 -11.34 -25.57 7.86
C LYS A 80 -11.24 -24.61 9.04
N ARG A 81 -10.03 -24.14 9.33
CA ARG A 81 -9.70 -23.22 10.41
C ARG A 81 -8.80 -22.09 9.90
N ILE A 82 -9.07 -20.85 10.33
CA ILE A 82 -8.28 -19.67 9.98
C ILE A 82 -7.75 -19.03 11.26
N VAL A 83 -6.44 -19.01 11.39
CA VAL A 83 -5.70 -18.45 12.52
C VAL A 83 -4.96 -17.21 12.03
N MET A 84 -5.08 -16.09 12.73
CA MET A 84 -4.41 -14.85 12.36
C MET A 84 -3.43 -14.42 13.43
N SER A 85 -2.21 -14.05 13.03
CA SER A 85 -1.26 -13.43 13.95
C SER A 85 -1.81 -12.08 14.42
N LYS A 86 -1.64 -11.76 15.71
CA LYS A 86 -2.11 -10.52 16.35
C LYS A 86 -1.68 -9.24 15.61
N TYR A 87 -0.48 -9.24 15.03
CA TYR A 87 0.09 -8.09 14.32
C TYR A 87 -0.17 -8.14 12.81
N ALA A 88 -1.00 -9.07 12.34
CA ALA A 88 -1.39 -9.14 10.94
C ALA A 88 -2.53 -8.16 10.62
N PHE A 89 -2.65 -7.86 9.33
CA PHE A 89 -3.68 -7.01 8.75
C PHE A 89 -4.48 -7.78 7.71
N PHE A 90 -5.80 -7.58 7.72
CA PHE A 90 -6.73 -8.26 6.83
C PHE A 90 -7.53 -7.25 6.03
N LEU A 91 -7.64 -7.44 4.71
CA LEU A 91 -8.40 -6.56 3.84
C LEU A 91 -9.25 -7.35 2.85
N VAL A 92 -10.54 -7.04 2.83
CA VAL A 92 -11.46 -7.44 1.76
C VAL A 92 -11.92 -6.19 1.03
N HIS A 93 -12.09 -6.30 -0.29
CA HIS A 93 -12.57 -5.20 -1.12
C HIS A 93 -13.37 -5.75 -2.30
N LYS A 94 -14.14 -4.88 -2.96
CA LYS A 94 -14.82 -5.17 -4.24
C LYS A 94 -13.85 -5.60 -5.32
N CYS A 95 -14.28 -6.47 -6.23
CA CYS A 95 -13.49 -6.88 -7.38
C CYS A 95 -13.04 -5.67 -8.20
N SER A 96 -11.75 -5.63 -8.54
CA SER A 96 -11.15 -4.59 -9.37
C SER A 96 -10.60 -5.19 -10.65
N ASN A 97 -10.72 -4.43 -11.74
CA ASN A 97 -10.05 -4.70 -13.00
C ASN A 97 -9.00 -3.63 -13.22
N PHE A 98 -7.90 -4.01 -13.87
CA PHE A 98 -6.98 -3.04 -14.41
C PHE A 98 -7.63 -2.35 -15.62
N ILE A 99 -7.73 -1.02 -15.57
CA ILE A 99 -8.27 -0.19 -16.65
C ILE A 99 -7.14 0.75 -17.08
N ASP A 100 -6.81 0.74 -18.36
CA ASP A 100 -5.85 1.65 -18.97
C ASP A 100 -6.47 2.29 -20.20
N ALA A 101 -6.59 3.62 -20.17
CA ALA A 101 -7.14 4.42 -21.26
C ALA A 101 -6.30 5.69 -21.38
N TRP A 102 -5.42 5.72 -22.39
CA TRP A 102 -4.50 6.82 -22.63
C TRP A 102 -4.60 7.30 -24.09
N GLY A 103 -4.56 8.62 -24.32
CA GLY A 103 -4.59 9.22 -25.67
C GLY A 103 -5.64 10.31 -25.86
N SER A 104 -5.82 10.74 -27.11
CA SER A 104 -6.87 11.69 -27.50
C SER A 104 -8.10 10.95 -27.99
N TYR A 105 -9.26 11.25 -27.39
CA TYR A 105 -10.56 10.66 -27.74
C TYR A 105 -11.49 11.76 -28.26
N ASN A 106 -12.15 11.50 -29.38
CA ASN A 106 -13.29 12.31 -29.81
C ASN A 106 -14.56 11.93 -29.01
N ALA A 107 -15.66 12.66 -29.24
CA ALA A 107 -16.89 12.47 -28.47
C ALA A 107 -17.47 11.05 -28.55
N ASP A 108 -17.44 10.43 -29.74
CA ASP A 108 -17.99 9.09 -29.96
C ASP A 108 -17.10 8.00 -29.35
N GLU A 109 -15.78 8.21 -29.39
CA GLU A 109 -14.80 7.32 -28.74
C GLU A 109 -14.92 7.38 -27.22
N MET A 110 -15.14 8.57 -26.64
CA MET A 110 -15.42 8.71 -25.21
C MET A 110 -16.72 8.01 -24.81
N GLN A 111 -17.78 8.13 -25.61
CA GLN A 111 -19.04 7.44 -25.33
C GLN A 111 -18.87 5.92 -25.39
N SER A 112 -18.12 5.40 -26.37
CA SER A 112 -17.83 3.97 -26.48
C SER A 112 -17.06 3.45 -25.25
N LEU A 113 -16.06 4.20 -24.78
CA LEU A 113 -15.33 3.84 -23.56
C LEU A 113 -16.24 3.84 -22.31
N ILE A 114 -17.16 4.80 -22.19
CA ILE A 114 -18.15 4.84 -21.10
C ILE A 114 -19.04 3.60 -21.12
N ASP A 115 -19.50 3.19 -22.31
CA ASP A 115 -20.37 2.03 -22.47
C ASP A 115 -19.63 0.74 -22.08
N ASP A 116 -18.38 0.59 -22.52
CA ASP A 116 -17.51 -0.54 -22.16
C ASP A 116 -17.22 -0.62 -20.66
N LEU A 117 -16.89 0.51 -20.03
CA LEU A 117 -16.66 0.59 -18.59
C LEU A 117 -17.94 0.32 -17.79
N THR A 118 -19.09 0.77 -18.29
CA THR A 118 -20.39 0.50 -17.68
C THR A 118 -20.72 -0.99 -17.74
N ALA A 119 -20.46 -1.64 -18.87
CA ALA A 119 -20.60 -3.09 -19.02
C ALA A 119 -19.63 -3.85 -18.10
N ASN A 120 -18.36 -3.44 -18.05
CA ASN A 120 -17.34 -4.06 -17.21
C ASN A 120 -17.70 -3.95 -15.71
N LYS A 121 -18.11 -2.76 -15.25
CA LYS A 121 -18.60 -2.54 -13.88
C LYS A 121 -19.76 -3.48 -13.55
N LYS A 122 -20.70 -3.69 -14.46
CA LYS A 122 -21.85 -4.57 -14.25
C LYS A 122 -21.43 -6.03 -14.03
N GLU A 123 -20.37 -6.49 -14.69
CA GLU A 123 -19.80 -7.81 -14.43
C GLU A 123 -19.10 -7.86 -13.06
N ASN A 124 -18.34 -6.82 -12.69
CA ASN A 124 -17.75 -6.73 -11.35
C ASN A 124 -18.81 -6.73 -10.23
N ASP A 125 -19.94 -6.04 -10.44
CA ASP A 125 -21.04 -6.04 -9.48
C ASP A 125 -21.60 -7.46 -9.24
N LYS A 126 -21.61 -8.34 -10.26
CA LYS A 126 -22.00 -9.75 -10.09
C LYS A 126 -20.95 -10.51 -9.29
N ILE A 127 -19.67 -10.30 -9.58
CA ILE A 127 -18.56 -10.92 -8.84
C ILE A 127 -18.61 -10.49 -7.38
N ASP A 128 -18.84 -9.21 -7.09
CA ASP A 128 -18.97 -8.69 -5.73
C ASP A 128 -20.05 -9.41 -4.93
N VAL A 129 -21.20 -9.70 -5.55
CA VAL A 129 -22.28 -10.46 -4.90
C VAL A 129 -21.83 -11.88 -4.59
N VAL A 130 -21.09 -12.54 -5.49
CA VAL A 130 -20.54 -13.88 -5.24
C VAL A 130 -19.55 -13.87 -4.08
N LEU A 131 -18.63 -12.90 -4.05
CA LEU A 131 -17.68 -12.73 -2.95
C LEU A 131 -18.39 -12.40 -1.63
N ALA A 132 -19.41 -11.56 -1.67
CA ALA A 132 -20.19 -11.23 -0.48
C ALA A 132 -20.90 -12.47 0.09
N ASN A 133 -21.49 -13.32 -0.76
CA ASN A 133 -22.07 -14.59 -0.35
C ASN A 133 -21.03 -15.53 0.30
N LEU A 134 -19.83 -15.57 -0.28
CA LEU A 134 -18.71 -16.36 0.23
C LEU A 134 -18.38 -15.97 1.67
N TYR A 135 -18.09 -14.69 1.91
CA TYR A 135 -17.71 -14.19 3.22
C TYR A 135 -18.88 -14.22 4.21
N ALA A 136 -20.10 -13.89 3.76
CA ALA A 136 -21.31 -13.93 4.60
C ALA A 136 -21.51 -15.29 5.27
N LYS A 137 -21.24 -16.39 4.54
CA LYS A 137 -21.30 -17.74 5.07
C LYS A 137 -20.31 -17.97 6.22
N ARG A 138 -19.08 -17.46 6.10
CA ARG A 138 -18.04 -17.58 7.15
C ARG A 138 -18.36 -16.68 8.34
N CYS A 139 -18.60 -15.40 8.07
CA CYS A 139 -18.85 -14.38 9.07
C CYS A 139 -20.20 -14.52 9.78
N LYS A 140 -21.13 -15.33 9.23
CA LYS A 140 -22.52 -15.47 9.71
C LYS A 140 -23.26 -14.13 9.75
N LYS A 141 -23.03 -13.30 8.73
CA LYS A 141 -23.59 -11.95 8.58
C LYS A 141 -24.46 -11.85 7.33
N PRO A 142 -25.40 -10.89 7.25
CA PRO A 142 -26.16 -10.63 6.03
C PRO A 142 -25.23 -10.23 4.87
N ILE A 143 -25.57 -10.68 3.66
CA ILE A 143 -24.82 -10.34 2.42
C ILE A 143 -24.71 -8.82 2.24
N SER A 144 -25.75 -8.06 2.58
CA SER A 144 -25.74 -6.60 2.50
C SER A 144 -24.72 -5.94 3.42
N GLU A 145 -24.48 -6.51 4.62
CA GLU A 145 -23.47 -6.02 5.55
C GLU A 145 -22.07 -6.28 4.99
N ILE A 146 -21.84 -7.49 4.47
CA ILE A 146 -20.58 -7.84 3.82
C ILE A 146 -20.31 -6.98 2.58
N LEU A 147 -21.33 -6.70 1.76
CA LEU A 147 -21.20 -5.78 0.63
C LEU A 147 -20.79 -4.37 1.08
N GLY A 148 -21.28 -3.92 2.24
CA GLY A 148 -20.81 -2.70 2.88
C GLY A 148 -19.32 -2.77 3.21
N ILE A 149 -18.88 -3.84 3.86
CA ILE A 149 -17.46 -4.05 4.23
C ILE A 149 -16.55 -4.11 2.98
N LEU A 150 -16.96 -4.83 1.92
CA LEU A 150 -16.23 -4.88 0.65
C LEU A 150 -16.13 -3.50 -0.01
N LYS A 151 -17.17 -2.67 0.14
CA LYS A 151 -17.18 -1.30 -0.39
C LYS A 151 -16.28 -0.38 0.42
N ASP A 152 -16.31 -0.49 1.75
CA ASP A 152 -15.48 0.32 2.64
C ASP A 152 -13.99 0.07 2.42
N ALA A 153 -13.64 -1.18 2.06
CA ALA A 153 -12.31 -1.56 1.60
C ALA A 153 -11.22 -1.12 2.61
N ARG A 154 -11.48 -1.35 3.90
CA ARG A 154 -10.59 -0.92 4.99
C ARG A 154 -9.73 -2.07 5.49
N TRP A 155 -8.49 -1.75 5.85
CA TRP A 155 -7.64 -2.68 6.59
C TRP A 155 -8.19 -2.90 7.99
N LEU A 156 -8.24 -4.18 8.38
CA LEU A 156 -8.68 -4.66 9.68
C LEU A 156 -7.48 -5.18 10.46
N THR A 157 -7.42 -4.85 11.74
CA THR A 157 -6.58 -5.55 12.70
C THR A 157 -7.05 -6.99 12.89
N ALA A 158 -6.20 -7.86 13.44
CA ALA A 158 -6.56 -9.24 13.75
C ALA A 158 -7.81 -9.33 14.67
N SER A 159 -7.93 -8.44 15.65
CA SER A 159 -9.09 -8.38 16.55
C SER A 159 -10.37 -8.01 15.82
N GLU A 160 -10.33 -7.02 14.93
CA GLU A 160 -11.52 -6.62 14.13
C GLU A 160 -11.91 -7.72 13.14
N ALA A 161 -10.93 -8.38 12.51
CA ALA A 161 -11.20 -9.50 11.61
C ALA A 161 -11.86 -10.67 12.35
N LEU A 162 -11.45 -10.93 13.60
CA LEU A 162 -12.08 -11.93 14.47
C LEU A 162 -13.51 -11.53 14.87
N GLU A 163 -13.70 -10.28 15.29
CA GLU A 163 -15.02 -9.75 15.68
C GLU A 163 -16.03 -9.79 14.52
N LEU A 164 -15.56 -9.49 13.30
CA LEU A 164 -16.37 -9.58 12.09
C LEU A 164 -16.57 -11.01 11.60
N GLY A 165 -15.86 -11.99 12.18
CA GLY A 165 -15.98 -13.42 11.87
C GLY A 165 -15.27 -13.85 10.59
N PHE A 166 -14.28 -13.07 10.11
CA PHE A 166 -13.44 -13.48 8.98
C PHE A 166 -12.43 -14.56 9.37
N VAL A 167 -11.98 -14.56 10.62
CA VAL A 167 -11.01 -15.52 11.16
C VAL A 167 -11.58 -16.21 12.40
N ASP A 168 -11.06 -17.40 12.73
CA ASP A 168 -11.57 -18.21 13.85
C ASP A 168 -10.78 -17.98 15.14
N GLU A 169 -9.50 -17.60 15.03
CA GLU A 169 -8.60 -17.40 16.17
C GLU A 169 -7.57 -16.30 15.88
N VAL A 170 -7.19 -15.57 16.92
CA VAL A 170 -6.02 -14.69 16.92
C VAL A 170 -4.95 -15.26 17.86
N VAL A 171 -3.73 -15.41 17.36
CA VAL A 171 -2.57 -15.89 18.15
C VAL A 171 -1.57 -14.78 18.39
N ASP A 172 -1.06 -14.71 19.61
CA ASP A 172 0.01 -13.78 19.99
C ASP A 172 1.37 -14.41 19.65
N ASP A 173 2.30 -13.60 19.13
CA ASP A 173 3.69 -14.02 18.96
C ASP A 173 4.47 -13.57 20.19
N PRO A 174 5.12 -14.47 20.97
CA PRO A 174 5.87 -14.10 22.17
C PRO A 174 7.13 -13.25 21.90
N LEU A 175 7.42 -12.88 20.64
CA LEU A 175 8.62 -12.12 20.28
C LEU A 175 8.31 -10.88 19.42
N ILE A 176 8.72 -9.75 20.00
CA ILE A 176 8.99 -8.43 19.39
C ILE A 176 7.77 -7.54 19.14
N GLU A 177 7.71 -6.44 19.90
CA GLU A 177 6.90 -5.26 19.58
C GLU A 177 7.43 -4.62 18.28
N PRO A 178 6.59 -4.36 17.28
CA PRO A 178 7.05 -3.71 16.06
C PRO A 178 7.47 -2.26 16.36
N GLU A 179 8.73 -1.93 16.06
CA GLU A 179 9.22 -0.55 16.08
C GLU A 179 8.53 0.23 14.94
N GLY A 180 7.56 1.07 15.30
CA GLY A 180 6.76 1.84 14.36
C GLY A 180 7.56 2.95 13.68
N LYS A 181 8.09 2.69 12.48
CA LYS A 181 8.53 3.73 11.51
C LYS A 181 8.43 3.29 10.03
N GLU A 182 7.33 2.66 9.59
CA GLU A 182 7.13 2.31 8.16
C GLU A 182 5.74 2.61 7.58
N ALA A 183 4.86 3.31 8.31
CA ALA A 183 3.46 3.53 7.90
C ALA A 183 3.33 4.19 6.51
N GLU A 184 4.14 5.22 6.24
CA GLU A 184 4.03 6.05 5.04
C GLU A 184 4.52 5.30 3.77
N VAL A 185 5.58 4.49 3.90
CA VAL A 185 6.08 3.63 2.82
C VAL A 185 5.11 2.51 2.50
N ILE A 186 4.43 1.95 3.51
CA ILE A 186 3.40 0.92 3.33
C ILE A 186 2.18 1.49 2.60
N VAL A 187 1.72 2.69 2.99
CA VAL A 187 0.62 3.40 2.33
C VAL A 187 0.93 3.65 0.85
N ALA A 188 2.12 4.17 0.54
CA ALA A 188 2.55 4.42 -0.84
C ALA A 188 2.60 3.13 -1.68
N ARG A 189 3.12 2.03 -1.11
CA ARG A 189 3.17 0.73 -1.80
C ARG A 189 1.79 0.18 -2.11
N PHE A 190 0.83 0.31 -1.20
CA PHE A 190 -0.53 -0.20 -1.41
C PHE A 190 -1.30 0.63 -2.44
N ALA A 191 -1.17 1.95 -2.38
CA ALA A 191 -1.72 2.83 -3.41
C ALA A 191 -1.17 2.49 -4.81
N ALA A 192 0.13 2.24 -4.92
CA ALA A 192 0.78 1.91 -6.20
C ALA A 192 0.30 0.60 -6.84
N ILE A 193 -0.19 -0.36 -6.05
CA ILE A 193 -0.75 -1.63 -6.55
C ILE A 193 -2.28 -1.64 -6.58
N GLY A 194 -2.92 -0.49 -6.40
CA GLY A 194 -4.38 -0.34 -6.46
C GLY A 194 -5.14 -0.91 -5.25
N LEU A 195 -4.46 -1.10 -4.12
CA LEU A 195 -5.11 -1.46 -2.85
C LEU A 195 -5.50 -0.21 -2.05
N PRO A 196 -6.67 -0.22 -1.39
CA PRO A 196 -7.08 0.87 -0.50
C PRO A 196 -6.16 0.99 0.72
N THR A 197 -6.01 2.21 1.24
CA THR A 197 -5.13 2.53 2.37
C THR A 197 -5.91 2.88 3.65
N ILE A 198 -7.24 2.91 3.57
CA ILE A 198 -8.14 3.25 4.68
C ILE A 198 -7.95 2.25 5.83
N GLY A 199 -7.85 2.75 7.06
CA GLY A 199 -7.69 1.94 8.28
C GLY A 199 -6.24 1.68 8.71
N LEU A 200 -5.25 1.87 7.82
CA LEU A 200 -3.83 1.68 8.17
C LEU A 200 -3.35 2.69 9.22
N GLU A 201 -3.70 3.96 9.06
CA GLU A 201 -3.22 5.04 9.94
C GLU A 201 -3.63 4.85 11.40
N ASN A 202 -4.89 4.46 11.63
CA ASN A 202 -5.42 4.26 12.98
C ASN A 202 -4.93 2.96 13.62
N ALA A 203 -4.79 1.89 12.83
CA ALA A 203 -4.31 0.61 13.33
C ALA A 203 -2.79 0.61 13.62
N ILE A 204 -2.02 1.47 12.94
CA ILE A 204 -0.60 1.69 13.25
C ILE A 204 -0.45 2.61 14.48
N LYS A 205 -1.35 3.60 14.68
CA LYS A 205 -1.32 4.51 15.85
C LYS A 205 -1.87 3.89 17.14
N ASN A 206 -2.84 2.97 17.07
CA ASN A 206 -3.49 2.37 18.25
C ASN A 206 -2.68 1.26 18.95
N GLN A 207 -1.39 1.11 18.65
CA GLN A 207 -0.47 0.30 19.45
C GLN A 207 0.18 1.12 20.58
N GLU A 208 -0.59 1.95 21.28
CA GLU A 208 -0.06 2.67 22.46
C GLU A 208 0.23 1.68 23.60
N PRO A 209 1.43 1.73 24.21
CA PRO A 209 1.73 0.90 25.36
C PRO A 209 0.85 1.31 26.55
N PRO A 210 0.41 0.37 27.40
CA PRO A 210 -0.34 0.72 28.60
C PRO A 210 0.50 1.65 29.48
N LYS A 211 -0.13 2.73 30.00
CA LYS A 211 0.43 3.77 30.89
C LYS A 211 1.12 3.26 32.18
N ASN A 212 1.28 1.95 32.34
CA ASN A 212 1.93 1.27 33.44
C ASN A 212 3.44 1.04 33.24
N LEU A 213 4.03 1.37 32.08
CA LEU A 213 5.47 1.20 31.85
C LEU A 213 6.34 2.27 32.53
N LEU A 214 5.96 3.55 32.46
CA LEU A 214 6.73 4.63 33.10
C LEU A 214 6.72 4.50 34.63
N ASN A 215 5.59 4.09 35.23
CA ASN A 215 5.49 3.84 36.67
C ASN A 215 6.33 2.62 37.11
N ARG A 216 6.49 1.59 36.27
CA ARG A 216 7.36 0.44 36.58
C ARG A 216 8.84 0.76 36.46
N ILE A 217 9.22 1.67 35.57
CA ILE A 217 10.62 2.10 35.41
C ILE A 217 11.06 2.93 36.62
N VAL A 218 10.25 3.90 37.07
CA VAL A 218 10.58 4.70 38.26
C VAL A 218 10.60 3.85 39.55
N ASP A 219 9.71 2.87 39.68
CA ASP A 219 9.69 1.95 40.83
C ASP A 219 10.88 0.96 40.84
N SER A 220 11.45 0.65 39.66
CA SER A 220 12.62 -0.21 39.51
C SER A 220 13.95 0.51 39.74
N VAL A 221 13.99 1.83 39.50
CA VAL A 221 15.19 2.67 39.66
C VAL A 221 15.36 3.17 41.10
N PHE A 222 14.28 3.37 41.85
CA PHE A 222 14.33 3.97 43.20
C PHE A 222 14.22 2.98 44.37
N LYS A 223 14.34 1.66 44.13
CA LYS A 223 14.34 0.64 45.20
C LYS A 223 15.76 0.10 45.45
N PRO A 224 16.39 0.36 46.60
CA PRO A 224 17.67 -0.26 46.89
C PRO A 224 17.41 -1.68 47.38
N LYS A 225 17.93 -2.69 46.67
CA LYS A 225 18.07 -4.04 47.24
C LYS A 225 19.41 -4.67 46.86
N ASN A 226 20.20 -4.88 47.91
CA ASN A 226 21.24 -5.90 48.01
C ASN A 226 20.69 -7.25 47.52
N ALA A 227 21.41 -7.90 46.61
CA ALA A 227 21.71 -9.34 46.62
C ALA A 227 22.50 -9.70 45.37
N GLU A 228 23.65 -10.34 45.59
CA GLU A 228 24.56 -10.88 44.60
C GLU A 228 23.90 -11.95 43.72
N GLN A 229 24.26 -12.00 42.43
CA GLN A 229 24.32 -13.27 41.68
C GLN A 229 25.26 -13.17 40.47
N LYS A 230 26.16 -14.16 40.38
CA LYS A 230 27.25 -14.32 39.41
C LYS A 230 26.73 -14.63 38.01
N GLN A 231 27.29 -13.99 36.98
CA GLN A 231 27.13 -14.37 35.57
C GLN A 231 28.45 -14.84 34.94
N LYS A 232 28.32 -15.82 34.03
CA LYS A 232 29.38 -16.52 33.29
C LYS A 232 29.56 -15.80 31.94
N LYS A 233 30.80 -15.40 31.61
CA LYS A 233 31.17 -14.73 30.33
C LYS A 233 31.26 -15.76 29.19
N GLU A 234 30.51 -15.55 28.10
CA GLU A 234 30.86 -16.03 26.76
C GLU A 234 31.06 -14.81 25.85
N SER A 235 32.23 -14.74 25.23
CA SER A 235 32.66 -13.64 24.37
C SER A 235 32.36 -13.98 22.91
N LYS A 236 31.63 -13.11 22.21
CA LYS A 236 31.52 -13.08 20.75
C LYS A 236 32.09 -11.76 20.23
N THR A 237 33.12 -11.85 19.42
CA THR A 237 33.75 -10.73 18.72
C THR A 237 32.77 -10.18 17.66
N MET A 238 32.46 -8.87 17.70
CA MET A 238 31.57 -8.20 16.74
C MET A 238 32.32 -7.45 15.63
N GLU A 239 31.66 -7.33 14.48
CA GLU A 239 32.03 -6.48 13.35
C GLU A 239 32.11 -5.01 13.75
N LYS A 240 33.08 -4.28 13.16
CA LYS A 240 33.29 -2.84 13.44
C LYS A 240 32.08 -2.03 12.95
N LEU A 241 31.31 -1.47 13.88
CA LEU A 241 30.28 -0.48 13.56
C LEU A 241 30.91 0.79 12.97
N ASN A 242 30.44 1.22 11.79
CA ASN A 242 30.85 2.46 11.13
C ASN A 242 29.89 3.61 11.48
N LEU A 243 30.21 4.37 12.53
CA LEU A 243 29.33 5.42 13.11
C LEU A 243 29.82 6.86 12.82
N LYS A 244 30.51 7.08 11.69
CA LYS A 244 31.14 8.37 11.36
C LYS A 244 30.19 9.56 11.37
N THR A 245 28.95 9.38 10.89
CA THR A 245 27.93 10.43 10.86
C THR A 245 27.52 10.85 12.27
N ILE A 246 27.35 9.88 13.17
CA ILE A 246 26.93 10.11 14.56
C ILE A 246 28.08 10.74 15.35
N SER A 247 29.32 10.27 15.15
CA SER A 247 30.52 10.90 15.74
C SER A 247 30.68 12.35 15.29
N SER A 248 30.43 12.64 14.01
CA SER A 248 30.50 14.00 13.45
C SER A 248 29.42 14.92 14.03
N LEU A 249 28.18 14.42 14.13
CA LEU A 249 27.05 15.17 14.69
C LEU A 249 27.25 15.48 16.18
N LEU A 250 27.77 14.51 16.94
CA LEU A 250 28.03 14.65 18.36
C LEU A 250 29.35 15.37 18.68
N LYS A 251 30.18 15.64 17.67
CA LYS A 251 31.53 16.23 17.81
C LYS A 251 32.41 15.41 18.78
N ARG A 252 32.32 14.08 18.68
CA ARG A 252 33.06 13.14 19.52
C ARG A 252 34.02 12.31 18.67
N ASP A 253 35.07 11.83 19.32
CA ASP A 253 35.92 10.79 18.76
C ASP A 253 35.12 9.51 18.47
N GLU A 254 35.67 8.65 17.62
CA GLU A 254 35.01 7.43 17.16
C GLU A 254 34.57 6.55 18.35
N PHE A 255 33.35 6.02 18.29
CA PHE A 255 32.78 5.25 19.39
C PHE A 255 33.55 3.94 19.59
N THR A 256 34.26 3.81 20.72
CA THR A 256 34.95 2.57 21.06
C THR A 256 34.08 1.71 21.98
N PRO A 257 33.76 0.46 21.58
CA PRO A 257 33.09 -0.49 22.45
C PRO A 257 33.96 -0.83 23.66
N ASP A 258 33.33 -1.05 24.82
CA ASP A 258 33.98 -1.58 26.00
C ASP A 258 34.29 -3.08 25.87
N GLU A 259 34.86 -3.68 26.91
CA GLU A 259 35.24 -5.10 26.95
C GLU A 259 34.07 -6.09 26.74
N ASN A 260 32.82 -5.61 26.82
CA ASN A 260 31.60 -6.38 26.58
C ASN A 260 30.93 -6.01 25.25
N GLY A 261 31.55 -5.14 24.44
CA GLY A 261 31.02 -4.68 23.17
C GLY A 261 29.99 -3.54 23.29
N CYS A 262 29.87 -2.90 24.45
CA CYS A 262 28.92 -1.82 24.70
C CYS A 262 29.55 -0.45 24.45
N VAL A 263 28.80 0.46 23.85
CA VAL A 263 29.19 1.86 23.66
C VAL A 263 28.39 2.73 24.61
N THR A 264 29.06 3.50 25.46
CA THR A 264 28.39 4.42 26.39
C THR A 264 28.11 5.77 25.74
N THR A 265 26.89 6.28 25.92
CA THR A 265 26.49 7.63 25.49
C THR A 265 26.16 8.50 26.70
N THR A 266 26.10 9.82 26.51
CA THR A 266 25.65 10.75 27.55
C THR A 266 24.23 11.24 27.27
N ALA A 267 23.53 11.71 28.31
CA ALA A 267 22.23 12.35 28.13
C ALA A 267 22.29 13.54 27.15
N ASN A 268 23.41 14.28 27.14
CA ASN A 268 23.61 15.38 26.21
C ASN A 268 23.76 14.90 24.74
N ASP A 269 24.34 13.72 24.52
CA ASP A 269 24.43 13.13 23.18
C ASP A 269 23.03 12.77 22.67
N LEU A 270 22.19 12.19 23.52
CA LEU A 270 20.80 11.86 23.17
C LEU A 270 19.97 13.11 22.89
N VAL A 271 20.14 14.18 23.68
CA VAL A 271 19.48 15.47 23.41
C VAL A 271 19.96 16.07 22.09
N THR A 272 21.26 15.98 21.79
CA THR A 272 21.82 16.49 20.52
C THR A 272 21.26 15.72 19.32
N LEU A 273 21.12 14.39 19.43
CA LEU A 273 20.49 13.56 18.41
C LEU A 273 19.01 13.90 18.25
N ASN A 274 18.27 14.04 19.35
CA ASN A 274 16.86 14.39 19.32
C ASN A 274 16.61 15.74 18.63
N ASN A 275 17.37 16.78 18.99
CA ASN A 275 17.24 18.09 18.37
C ASN A 275 17.58 18.08 16.88
N HIS A 276 18.55 17.25 16.46
CA HIS A 276 18.87 17.10 15.04
C HIS A 276 17.75 16.39 14.27
N ILE A 277 17.12 15.38 14.87
CA ILE A 277 15.94 14.70 14.31
C ILE A 277 14.78 15.68 14.17
N GLU A 278 14.47 16.46 15.21
CA GLU A 278 13.43 17.49 15.16
C GLU A 278 13.70 18.53 14.06
N THR A 279 14.96 18.91 13.88
CA THR A 279 15.37 19.84 12.80
C THR A 279 15.15 19.24 11.41
N LEU A 280 15.50 17.96 11.22
CA LEU A 280 15.28 17.25 9.96
C LEU A 280 13.79 17.07 9.66
N GLU A 281 12.99 16.73 10.66
CA GLU A 281 11.53 16.60 10.55
C GLU A 281 10.89 17.94 10.16
N SER A 282 11.30 19.05 10.79
CA SER A 282 10.84 20.39 10.40
C SER A 282 11.22 20.72 8.95
N SER A 283 12.48 20.49 8.56
CA SER A 283 12.94 20.79 7.21
C SER A 283 12.26 19.93 6.14
N LEU A 284 11.91 18.68 6.47
CA LEU A 284 11.15 17.79 5.60
C LEU A 284 9.71 18.29 5.43
N ASN A 285 9.07 18.74 6.51
CA ASN A 285 7.72 19.29 6.47
C ASN A 285 7.66 20.58 5.63
N ASP A 286 8.64 21.48 5.80
CA ASP A 286 8.73 22.72 5.01
C ASP A 286 8.88 22.43 3.52
N LYS A 287 9.77 21.48 3.16
CA LYS A 287 9.94 21.05 1.76
C LYS A 287 8.70 20.36 1.19
N SER A 288 8.00 19.57 2.01
CA SER A 288 6.75 18.92 1.60
C SER A 288 5.67 19.95 1.27
N GLN A 289 5.56 20.99 2.10
CA GLN A 289 4.65 22.11 1.84
C GLN A 289 5.02 22.87 0.56
N GLU A 290 6.30 23.15 0.34
CA GLU A 290 6.79 23.80 -0.89
C GLU A 290 6.43 22.98 -2.15
N VAL A 291 6.59 21.66 -2.10
CA VAL A 291 6.22 20.77 -3.21
C VAL A 291 4.71 20.79 -3.46
N SER A 292 3.89 20.81 -2.41
CA SER A 292 2.44 20.91 -2.54
C SER A 292 2.00 22.24 -3.18
N GLU A 293 2.64 23.35 -2.80
CA GLU A 293 2.39 24.67 -3.37
C GLU A 293 2.80 24.74 -4.85
N LEU A 294 3.95 24.18 -5.19
CA LEU A 294 4.41 24.07 -6.58
C LEU A 294 3.47 23.21 -7.43
N SER A 295 2.98 22.08 -6.91
CA SER A 295 2.01 21.22 -7.59
C SER A 295 0.72 21.98 -7.90
N SER A 296 0.18 22.69 -6.92
CA SER A 296 -1.02 23.53 -7.10
C SER A 296 -0.81 24.60 -8.19
N LYS A 297 0.38 25.21 -8.23
CA LYS A 297 0.73 26.21 -9.26
C LYS A 297 0.87 25.60 -10.65
N ILE A 298 1.35 24.36 -10.75
CA ILE A 298 1.43 23.63 -12.02
C ILE A 298 0.01 23.33 -12.52
N ASP A 299 -0.90 22.91 -11.63
CA ASP A 299 -2.29 22.64 -11.99
C ASP A 299 -3.01 23.90 -12.49
N ASP A 300 -2.81 25.04 -11.81
CA ASP A 300 -3.36 26.34 -12.22
C ASP A 300 -2.81 26.79 -13.58
N LEU A 301 -1.49 26.68 -13.79
CA LEU A 301 -0.87 27.01 -15.08
C LEU A 301 -1.39 26.10 -16.21
N ASN A 302 -1.56 24.81 -15.95
CA ASN A 302 -2.13 23.88 -16.93
C ASN A 302 -3.58 24.25 -17.27
N ALA A 303 -4.39 24.62 -16.27
CA ALA A 303 -5.74 25.11 -16.48
C ALA A 303 -5.77 26.40 -17.31
N GLN A 304 -4.86 27.34 -17.06
CA GLN A 304 -4.72 28.56 -17.86
C GLN A 304 -4.29 28.28 -19.30
N ILE A 305 -3.34 27.35 -19.51
CA ILE A 305 -2.90 26.91 -20.84
C ILE A 305 -4.08 26.31 -21.61
N ASP A 306 -4.88 25.46 -20.96
CA ASP A 306 -6.03 24.83 -21.60
C ASP A 306 -7.17 25.82 -21.86
N ALA A 307 -7.35 26.84 -21.01
CA ALA A 307 -8.26 27.94 -21.26
C ALA A 307 -7.80 28.78 -22.46
N MET A 308 -6.50 29.09 -22.58
CA MET A 308 -5.94 29.83 -23.72
C MET A 308 -6.03 29.04 -25.03
N LYS A 309 -5.83 27.73 -25.02
CA LYS A 309 -6.05 26.86 -26.21
C LYS A 309 -7.51 26.87 -26.68
N LYS A 310 -8.46 27.14 -25.79
CA LYS A 310 -9.91 27.19 -26.07
C LYS A 310 -10.40 28.60 -26.40
N ALA A 311 -9.59 29.63 -26.16
CA ALA A 311 -9.93 30.99 -26.56
C ALA A 311 -9.90 31.10 -28.11
N PRO A 312 -10.86 31.79 -28.74
CA PRO A 312 -10.73 32.14 -30.14
C PRO A 312 -9.43 32.93 -30.31
N GLY A 313 -8.62 32.58 -31.32
CA GLY A 313 -7.49 33.43 -31.70
C GLY A 313 -8.00 34.84 -31.93
N ASP A 314 -7.34 35.83 -31.32
CA ASP A 314 -7.70 37.23 -31.47
C ASP A 314 -7.79 37.54 -32.97
N THR A 315 -8.98 37.89 -33.44
CA THR A 315 -9.14 38.36 -34.81
C THR A 315 -8.44 39.70 -34.86
N THR A 316 -7.28 39.78 -35.51
CA THR A 316 -6.74 41.04 -35.97
C THR A 316 -7.67 41.60 -37.03
N ASN A 317 -8.76 42.22 -36.60
CA ASN A 317 -9.55 43.11 -37.44
C ASN A 317 -8.96 44.50 -37.25
N GLU A 318 -7.92 44.80 -38.03
CA GLU A 318 -7.61 46.15 -38.50
C GLU A 318 -6.44 46.05 -39.50
N ILE A 319 -6.77 45.66 -40.72
CA ILE A 319 -6.26 46.39 -41.88
C ILE A 319 -7.51 47.08 -42.43
N GLU A 320 -7.63 48.39 -42.21
CA GLU A 320 -8.53 49.22 -42.99
C GLU A 320 -8.08 49.09 -44.45
N ASP A 321 -8.88 48.39 -45.25
CA ASP A 321 -8.73 48.32 -46.70
C ASP A 321 -9.23 49.65 -47.27
N ASP A 322 -8.42 50.70 -47.15
CA ASP A 322 -8.60 51.95 -47.90
C ASP A 322 -8.04 51.75 -49.32
N ALA A 323 -8.73 50.91 -50.10
CA ALA A 323 -8.48 50.79 -51.53
C ALA A 323 -9.80 50.59 -52.26
N GLY A 324 -10.30 51.72 -52.76
CA GLY A 324 -11.50 51.79 -53.57
C GLY A 324 -11.50 50.83 -54.76
N ASP A 325 -12.69 50.29 -54.99
CA ASP A 325 -13.24 49.71 -56.23
C ASP A 325 -12.37 49.94 -57.48
N THR A 326 -11.49 48.98 -57.79
CA THR A 326 -10.89 48.85 -59.12
C THR A 326 -10.81 47.38 -59.51
N SER A 327 -11.72 46.97 -60.40
CA SER A 327 -11.66 45.65 -61.05
C SER A 327 -10.41 45.55 -61.92
N PHE A 328 -9.42 44.77 -61.48
CA PHE A 328 -8.25 44.43 -62.31
C PHE A 328 -8.62 43.34 -63.32
N SER A 329 -8.52 43.63 -64.61
CA SER A 329 -8.75 42.63 -65.66
C SER A 329 -7.45 41.94 -66.05
N VAL A 330 -7.55 40.70 -66.53
CA VAL A 330 -6.42 39.90 -67.04
C VAL A 330 -5.64 40.64 -68.16
N THR A 331 -6.30 41.59 -68.83
CA THR A 331 -5.69 42.45 -69.86
C THR A 331 -4.68 43.44 -69.28
N ASP A 332 -4.89 43.92 -68.06
CA ASP A 332 -4.01 44.88 -67.39
C ASP A 332 -2.72 44.22 -66.90
N LEU A 333 -2.82 42.94 -66.52
CA LEU A 333 -1.67 42.12 -66.17
C LEU A 333 -0.82 41.72 -67.38
N TYR A 334 -1.43 41.51 -68.56
CA TYR A 334 -0.68 41.24 -69.79
C TYR A 334 0.11 42.47 -70.27
N ASN A 335 -0.48 43.66 -70.16
CA ASN A 335 0.17 44.90 -70.61
C ASN A 335 1.33 45.34 -69.71
N SER A 336 1.32 45.02 -68.41
CA SER A 336 2.40 45.42 -67.49
C SER A 336 3.68 44.60 -67.63
N VAL A 337 3.62 43.42 -68.25
CA VAL A 337 4.76 42.50 -68.36
C VAL A 337 5.30 42.42 -69.80
N LYS A 338 4.56 42.92 -70.80
CA LYS A 338 4.95 42.76 -72.22
C LYS A 338 6.21 43.55 -72.60
N ASP A 339 6.51 44.63 -71.89
CA ASP A 339 7.68 45.49 -72.19
C ASP A 339 8.92 45.09 -71.36
N CYS A 340 8.88 43.94 -70.68
CA CYS A 340 10.02 43.39 -69.92
C CYS A 340 10.82 42.30 -70.66
N TYR A 341 10.66 42.16 -71.98
CA TYR A 341 11.53 41.33 -72.83
C TYR A 341 11.95 42.03 -74.13
#